data_AF-A0A954M6Q5-F1
#
_entry.id   AF-A0A954M6Q5-F1
#
_cell.length_a   1.000
_cell.length_b   1.000
_cell.length_c   1.000
_cell.angle_alpha   90.00
_cell.angle_beta   90.00
_cell.angle_gamma   90.00
#
_symmetry.space_group_name_H-M   'P 1'
#
loop_
_entity.id
_entity.type
_entity.pdbx_description
1 polymer ?
#
loop_
_entity_poly.entity_id
_entity_poly.type
_entity_poly.pdbx_seq_one_letter_code
_entity_poly.pdbx_strand_id
1 'polypeptide(L)'
;MPSIFAIHNAPLKADTIDDNQQRAHRGLEVLRRSLSWTTVAEYFNSISFPTGPYCRRTTWDGSMVKRLYANPILIGRPQRGKRHTVKNNETGRRISIVNPDGPTHREEPHLAFFTADELLPVLA
;
A
#
# COMPACT_ATOMS: atom_id res chain seq x y z
N MET A 1 17.42 17.06 43.57
CA MET A 1 17.74 16.04 42.55
C MET A 1 16.56 15.90 41.60
N PRO A 2 16.70 16.17 40.30
CA PRO A 2 15.60 15.97 39.36
C PRO A 2 15.49 14.47 39.02
N SER A 3 14.25 13.98 39.07
CA SER A 3 13.84 12.61 38.77
C SER A 3 14.25 12.18 37.36
N ILE A 4 14.84 11.00 37.25
CA ILE A 4 15.34 10.35 36.02
C ILE A 4 14.21 9.79 35.13
N PHE A 5 12.95 9.85 35.56
CA PHE A 5 11.81 9.36 34.78
C PHE A 5 11.06 10.49 34.06
N ALA A 6 11.74 11.13 33.11
CA ALA A 6 11.10 11.96 32.07
C ALA A 6 11.42 11.38 30.68
N ILE A 7 11.13 10.09 30.49
CA ILE A 7 11.05 9.53 29.15
C ILE A 7 9.82 10.16 28.50
N HIS A 8 10.07 10.90 27.41
CA HIS A 8 9.07 11.51 26.55
C HIS A 8 7.97 10.52 26.13
N ASN A 9 6.83 10.54 26.82
CA ASN A 9 5.57 10.13 26.21
C ASN A 9 5.04 11.33 25.42
N ALA A 10 5.66 11.57 24.26
CA ALA A 10 5.00 12.38 23.24
C ALA A 10 3.74 11.61 22.81
N PRO A 11 2.54 12.22 22.84
CA PRO A 11 1.37 11.56 22.27
C PRO A 11 1.68 11.30 20.79
N LEU A 12 1.59 10.04 20.36
CA LEU A 12 1.51 9.72 18.94
C LEU A 12 0.32 10.53 18.40
N LYS A 13 0.62 11.60 17.64
CA LYS A 13 -0.34 12.59 17.13
C LYS A 13 -1.53 11.88 16.48
N ALA A 14 -2.67 11.88 17.16
CA ALA A 14 -3.94 11.35 16.66
C ALA A 14 -4.35 11.97 15.30
N ASP A 15 -3.83 13.15 14.98
CA ASP A 15 -4.11 13.90 13.75
C ASP A 15 -3.43 13.34 12.48
N THR A 16 -2.47 12.42 12.61
CA THR A 16 -1.62 11.99 11.47
C THR A 16 -2.25 10.91 10.59
N ILE A 17 -3.12 10.08 11.16
CA ILE A 17 -3.73 8.94 10.44
C ILE A 17 -4.80 9.44 9.47
N ASP A 18 -5.65 10.37 9.91
CA ASP A 18 -6.69 11.00 9.09
C ASP A 18 -6.08 11.80 7.92
N ASP A 19 -5.01 12.57 8.18
CA ASP A 19 -4.31 13.35 7.15
C ASP A 19 -3.73 12.48 6.01
N ASN A 20 -3.12 11.33 6.33
CA ASN A 20 -2.59 10.42 5.31
C ASN A 20 -3.70 9.75 4.49
N GLN A 21 -4.81 9.39 5.13
CA GLN A 21 -5.98 8.85 4.43
C GLN A 21 -6.55 9.89 3.46
N GLN A 22 -6.74 11.13 3.91
CA GLN A 22 -7.20 12.24 3.06
C GLN A 22 -6.28 12.47 1.86
N ARG A 23 -4.95 12.49 2.06
CA ARG A 23 -3.98 12.61 0.98
C ARG A 23 -4.07 11.46 -0.03
N ALA A 24 -4.30 10.23 0.44
CA ALA A 24 -4.49 9.08 -0.43
C ALA A 24 -5.78 9.16 -1.25
N HIS A 25 -6.88 9.69 -0.68
CA HIS A 25 -8.11 9.99 -1.43
C HIS A 25 -7.89 11.09 -2.47
N ARG A 26 -7.20 12.17 -2.13
CA ARG A 26 -6.84 13.22 -3.11
C ARG A 26 -5.96 12.68 -4.23
N GLY A 27 -5.01 11.80 -3.93
CA GLY A 27 -4.22 11.09 -4.94
C GLY A 27 -5.09 10.27 -5.90
N LEU A 28 -6.14 9.61 -5.39
CA LEU A 28 -7.09 8.86 -6.21
C LEU A 28 -7.91 9.79 -7.13
N GLU A 29 -8.31 10.97 -6.65
CA GLU A 29 -8.97 11.99 -7.49
C GLU A 29 -8.05 12.47 -8.63
N VAL A 30 -6.77 12.72 -8.33
CA VAL A 30 -5.76 13.10 -9.35
C VAL A 30 -5.59 11.98 -10.37
N LEU A 31 -5.54 10.73 -9.92
CA LEU A 31 -5.44 9.57 -10.79
C LEU A 31 -6.66 9.42 -11.70
N ARG A 32 -7.87 9.60 -11.17
CA ARG A 32 -9.12 9.55 -11.96
C ARG A 32 -9.16 10.61 -13.06
N ARG A 33 -8.62 11.80 -12.80
CA ARG A 33 -8.61 12.91 -13.77
C ARG A 33 -7.51 12.76 -14.82
N SER A 34 -6.31 12.37 -14.40
CA SER A 34 -5.12 12.32 -15.26
C SER A 34 -4.88 10.98 -15.94
N LEU A 35 -5.42 9.89 -15.39
CA LEU A 35 -5.14 8.50 -15.75
C LEU A 35 -3.63 8.18 -15.79
N SER A 36 -2.81 8.97 -15.08
CA SER A 36 -1.36 8.89 -15.11
C SER A 36 -0.80 8.65 -13.72
N TRP A 37 -0.08 7.53 -13.56
CA TRP A 37 0.60 7.18 -12.31
C TRP A 37 1.73 8.15 -11.97
N THR A 38 2.39 8.72 -12.98
CA THR A 38 3.48 9.68 -12.79
C THR A 38 2.97 10.99 -12.21
N THR A 39 1.83 11.48 -12.69
CA THR A 39 1.21 12.72 -12.20
C THR A 39 0.81 12.61 -10.73
N VAL A 40 0.36 11.42 -10.30
CA VAL A 40 0.05 11.17 -8.89
C VAL A 40 1.32 11.10 -8.04
N ALA A 41 2.40 10.55 -8.58
CA ALA A 41 3.70 10.54 -7.89
C ALA A 41 4.24 11.97 -7.72
N GLU A 42 4.13 12.82 -8.75
CA GLU A 42 4.46 14.24 -8.69
C GLU A 42 3.62 14.97 -7.64
N TYR A 43 2.31 14.71 -7.61
CA TYR A 43 1.41 15.23 -6.57
C TYR A 43 1.87 14.81 -5.17
N PHE A 44 2.14 13.53 -4.94
CA PHE A 44 2.62 13.02 -3.65
C PHE A 44 3.96 13.64 -3.24
N ASN A 45 4.87 13.83 -4.18
CA ASN A 45 6.14 14.51 -3.92
C ASN A 45 5.93 16.00 -3.58
N SER A 46 5.00 16.69 -4.27
CA SER A 46 4.71 18.12 -4.05
C SER A 46 4.16 18.40 -2.64
N ILE A 47 3.35 17.49 -2.10
CA ILE A 47 2.79 17.59 -0.75
C ILE A 47 3.68 16.93 0.32
N SER A 48 4.88 16.47 -0.06
CA SER A 48 5.81 15.76 0.81
C SER A 48 5.18 14.55 1.52
N PHE A 49 4.37 13.78 0.79
CA PHE A 49 3.71 12.59 1.32
C PHE A 49 4.76 11.52 1.70
N PRO A 50 4.85 11.10 2.98
CA PRO A 50 5.93 10.24 3.42
C PRO A 50 5.89 8.88 2.72
N THR A 51 7.04 8.44 2.22
CA THR A 51 7.25 7.06 1.81
C THR A 51 7.29 6.16 3.04
N GLY A 52 6.85 4.90 2.90
CA GLY A 52 6.84 3.95 4.03
C GLY A 52 8.22 3.77 4.70
N PRO A 53 8.25 3.37 5.98
CA PRO A 53 9.48 3.36 6.81
C PRO A 53 10.59 2.46 6.29
N TYR A 54 10.24 1.44 5.51
CA TYR A 54 11.18 0.49 4.91
C TYR A 54 11.44 0.76 3.43
N CYS A 55 10.97 1.89 2.89
CA CYS A 55 11.27 2.28 1.53
C CYS A 55 12.71 2.78 1.44
N ARG A 56 13.47 2.30 0.44
CA ARG A 56 14.82 2.81 0.17
C ARG A 56 14.80 4.17 -0.53
N ARG A 57 13.70 4.48 -1.24
CA ARG A 57 13.50 5.76 -1.92
C ARG A 57 12.69 6.68 -1.02
N THR A 58 13.11 7.93 -0.93
CA THR A 58 12.41 8.98 -0.19
C THR A 58 11.35 9.70 -1.03
N THR A 59 11.39 9.52 -2.36
CA THR A 59 10.45 10.10 -3.31
C THR A 59 9.55 9.03 -3.94
N TRP A 60 8.33 9.44 -4.27
CA TRP A 60 7.37 8.62 -5.00
C TRP A 60 7.71 8.54 -6.48
N ASP A 61 7.48 7.36 -7.03
CA ASP A 61 7.58 7.02 -8.46
C ASP A 61 6.22 6.42 -8.88
N GLY A 62 5.83 6.56 -10.15
CA GLY A 62 4.57 6.00 -10.67
C GLY A 62 4.45 4.50 -10.43
N SER A 63 5.58 3.77 -10.50
CA SER A 63 5.62 2.34 -10.15
C SER A 63 5.38 2.06 -8.66
N MET A 64 5.71 2.99 -7.76
CA MET A 64 5.38 2.89 -6.33
C MET A 64 3.90 3.19 -6.08
N VAL A 65 3.37 4.23 -6.74
CA VAL A 65 1.96 4.59 -6.67
C VAL A 65 1.06 3.46 -7.19
N LYS A 66 1.39 2.87 -8.33
CA LYS A 66 0.65 1.72 -8.87
C LYS A 66 0.64 0.53 -7.89
N ARG A 67 1.77 0.25 -7.23
CA ARG A 67 1.85 -0.81 -6.21
C ARG A 67 1.01 -0.51 -4.97
N LEU A 68 0.92 0.75 -4.56
CA LEU A 68 0.07 1.18 -3.46
C LEU A 68 -1.40 0.89 -3.81
N TYR A 69 -1.92 1.49 -4.87
CA TYR A 69 -3.34 1.34 -5.23
C TYR A 69 -3.71 -0.08 -5.69
N ALA A 70 -2.79 -0.85 -6.26
CA ALA A 70 -3.06 -2.25 -6.60
C ALA A 70 -3.10 -3.20 -5.38
N ASN A 71 -2.86 -2.71 -4.15
CA ASN A 71 -2.89 -3.53 -2.96
C ASN A 71 -4.32 -3.87 -2.53
N PRO A 72 -4.75 -5.15 -2.55
CA PRO A 72 -6.12 -5.55 -2.19
C PRO A 72 -6.49 -5.29 -0.73
N ILE A 73 -5.50 -5.09 0.16
CA ILE A 73 -5.76 -4.71 1.54
C ILE A 73 -6.49 -3.37 1.61
N LEU A 74 -6.24 -2.46 0.66
CA LEU A 74 -6.89 -1.15 0.63
C LEU A 74 -8.40 -1.21 0.38
N ILE A 75 -8.91 -2.32 -0.14
CA ILE A 75 -10.37 -2.58 -0.29
C ILE A 75 -10.88 -3.59 0.76
N GLY A 76 -10.09 -3.86 1.81
CA GLY A 76 -10.46 -4.81 2.86
C GLY A 76 -10.34 -6.28 2.46
N ARG A 77 -9.54 -6.61 1.44
CA ARG A 77 -9.38 -7.98 0.92
C ARG A 77 -7.94 -8.49 1.01
N PRO A 78 -7.38 -8.67 2.22
CA PRO A 78 -6.05 -9.25 2.38
C PRO A 78 -5.91 -10.57 1.60
N GLN A 79 -4.84 -10.63 0.81
CA GLN A 79 -4.55 -11.70 -0.14
C GLN A 79 -3.43 -12.61 0.39
N ARG A 80 -3.60 -13.93 0.29
CA ARG A 80 -2.53 -14.93 0.51
C ARG A 80 -2.45 -15.92 -0.64
N GLY A 81 -1.33 -16.64 -0.73
CA GLY A 81 -1.18 -17.74 -1.70
C GLY A 81 -1.09 -17.31 -3.17
N LYS A 82 -0.67 -16.08 -3.49
CA LYS A 82 -0.47 -15.65 -4.90
C LYS A 82 0.51 -16.56 -5.67
N ARG A 83 1.49 -17.11 -4.96
CA ARG A 83 2.48 -18.03 -5.48
C ARG A 83 2.61 -19.21 -4.54
N HIS A 84 2.93 -20.37 -5.09
CA HIS A 84 3.30 -21.55 -4.32
C HIS A 84 4.63 -22.10 -4.82
N THR A 85 5.24 -22.97 -4.02
CA THR A 85 6.57 -23.52 -4.30
C THR A 85 6.44 -24.95 -4.77
N VAL A 86 6.95 -25.24 -5.97
CA VAL A 86 7.00 -26.59 -6.54
C VAL A 86 8.44 -27.05 -6.65
N LYS A 87 8.67 -28.35 -6.42
CA LYS A 87 9.97 -28.97 -6.66
C LYS A 87 10.10 -29.24 -8.16
N ASN A 88 11.11 -28.65 -8.80
CA ASN A 88 11.51 -29.05 -10.14
C ASN A 88 12.24 -30.39 -10.04
N ASN A 89 11.66 -31.44 -10.62
CA ASN A 89 12.21 -32.80 -10.54
C ASN A 89 13.48 -32.98 -11.38
N GLU A 90 13.67 -32.17 -12.42
CA GLU A 90 14.86 -32.26 -13.30
C GLU A 90 16.11 -31.72 -12.61
N THR A 91 15.99 -30.58 -11.90
CA THR A 91 17.11 -29.91 -11.24
C THR A 91 17.18 -30.18 -9.74
N GLY A 92 16.14 -30.79 -9.17
CA GLY A 92 15.95 -30.94 -7.73
C GLY A 92 15.65 -29.65 -6.97
N ARG A 93 15.70 -28.48 -7.63
CA ARG A 93 15.52 -27.16 -7.01
C ARG A 93 14.06 -26.79 -6.82
N ARG A 94 13.78 -25.98 -5.81
CA ARG A 94 12.44 -25.39 -5.60
C ARG A 94 12.28 -24.12 -6.42
N ILE A 95 11.17 -24.04 -7.16
CA ILE A 95 10.79 -22.86 -7.93
C ILE A 95 9.48 -22.29 -7.38
N SER A 96 9.40 -20.96 -7.30
CA SER A 96 8.15 -20.29 -6.97
C SER A 96 7.36 -20.09 -8.25
N ILE A 97 6.17 -20.67 -8.34
CA ILE A 97 5.26 -20.52 -9.48
C ILE A 97 3.98 -19.81 -9.05
N VAL A 98 3.27 -19.22 -10.00
CA VAL A 98 1.94 -18.64 -9.75
C VAL A 98 1.01 -19.75 -9.30
N ASN A 99 0.15 -19.47 -8.31
CA ASN A 99 -0.82 -20.46 -7.86
C ASN A 99 -1.87 -20.72 -8.95
N PRO A 100 -2.01 -21.96 -9.48
CA PRO A 100 -3.03 -22.28 -10.48
C PRO A 100 -4.45 -22.07 -9.94
N ASP A 101 -4.67 -22.33 -8.65
CA ASP A 101 -5.97 -22.12 -7.99
C ASP A 101 -6.25 -20.64 -7.68
N GLY A 102 -5.28 -19.76 -7.99
CA GLY A 102 -5.35 -18.36 -7.65
C GLY A 102 -5.10 -18.08 -6.17
N PRO A 103 -5.09 -16.81 -5.79
CA PRO A 103 -4.91 -16.43 -4.40
C PRO A 103 -6.19 -16.60 -3.56
N THR A 104 -6.02 -16.89 -2.29
CA THR A 104 -7.11 -16.88 -1.31
C THR A 104 -7.25 -15.49 -0.70
N HIS A 105 -8.49 -15.01 -0.59
CA HIS A 105 -8.83 -13.73 0.02
C HIS A 105 -9.64 -13.95 1.30
N ARG A 106 -9.42 -13.09 2.30
CA ARG A 106 -10.28 -12.97 3.48
C ARG A 106 -10.98 -11.61 3.43
N GLU A 107 -12.27 -11.58 3.71
CA GLU A 107 -13.03 -10.33 3.77
C GLU A 107 -12.81 -9.68 5.15
N GLU A 108 -12.15 -8.52 5.17
CA GLU A 108 -11.84 -7.72 6.35
C GLU A 108 -12.20 -6.25 6.10
N PRO A 109 -13.50 -5.88 6.15
CA PRO A 109 -13.96 -4.55 5.76
C PRO A 109 -13.41 -3.43 6.63
N HIS A 110 -13.04 -3.72 7.88
CA HIS A 110 -12.43 -2.74 8.79
C HIS A 110 -11.01 -2.31 8.37
N LEU A 111 -10.35 -3.06 7.47
CA LEU A 111 -9.04 -2.68 6.91
C LEU A 111 -9.17 -1.85 5.63
N ALA A 112 -10.38 -1.71 5.08
CA ALA A 112 -10.60 -0.99 3.85
C ALA A 112 -10.35 0.51 4.04
N PHE A 113 -9.46 1.06 3.21
CA PHE A 113 -9.23 2.49 3.06
C PHE A 113 -10.12 3.09 1.98
N PHE A 114 -10.44 2.31 0.95
CA PHE A 114 -11.31 2.70 -0.15
C PHE A 114 -12.42 1.68 -0.31
N THR A 115 -13.53 2.13 -0.90
CA THR A 115 -14.54 1.20 -1.39
C THR A 115 -14.07 0.52 -2.68
N ALA A 116 -14.52 -0.71 -2.94
CA ALA A 116 -14.16 -1.42 -4.17
C ALA A 116 -14.58 -0.64 -5.42
N ASP A 117 -15.75 -0.02 -5.39
CA ASP A 117 -16.31 0.80 -6.47
C ASP A 117 -15.44 2.02 -6.77
N GLU A 118 -14.72 2.53 -5.78
CA GLU A 118 -13.88 3.70 -5.98
C GLU A 118 -12.58 3.38 -6.73
N LEU A 119 -12.01 2.22 -6.44
CA LEU A 119 -10.62 1.91 -6.75
C LEU A 119 -10.49 0.95 -7.95
N LEU A 120 -11.42 0.00 -8.11
CA LEU A 120 -11.41 -0.95 -9.23
C LEU A 120 -11.48 -0.30 -10.63
N PRO A 121 -12.27 0.76 -10.87
CA PRO A 121 -12.36 1.38 -12.20
C PRO A 121 -11.03 1.98 -12.69
N VAL A 122 -10.11 2.29 -11.78
CA VAL A 122 -8.85 2.97 -12.09
C VAL A 122 -7.68 1.98 -12.23
N LEU A 123 -7.90 0.71 -11.88
CA LEU A 123 -6.91 -0.37 -11.99
C LEU A 123 -7.05 -1.19 -13.28
N ALA A 124 -8.05 -0.90 -14.10
CA ALA A 124 -8.35 -1.58 -15.36
C ALA A 124 -7.24 -1.43 -16.42
#